data_AF-A0A8J7WN76-F1
#
_entry.id   AF-A0A8J7WN76-F1
#
_cell.length_a   1.000
_cell.length_b   1.000
_cell.length_c   1.000
_cell.angle_alpha   90.00
_cell.angle_beta   90.00
_cell.angle_gamma   90.00
#
_symmetry.space_group_name_H-M   'P 1'
#
loop_
_entity.id
_entity.type
_entity.pdbx_description
1 polymer ?
#
loop_
_entity_poly.entity_id
_entity_poly.type
_entity_poly.pdbx_seq_one_letter_code
_entity_poly.pdbx_strand_id
1 'polypeptide(L)'
;MSQRIIHRTYARPHRLIAEALQSLIVGDLLAPGQRLIIVSPWISDVPLIDNRGGNFSALNSTWGSTIIRLSAVLRTMLHNQTKVYIATGPDRSAVTFVRQLKDSARRDGTDNLLTAHNALPNPNALDHQKAIVGDDWIVHGSMNLTYRGIELNGELVTISNDLPHVAAVTTELISLF
;
A
#
# COMPACT_ATOMS: atom_id res chain seq x y z
N MET A 1 16.36 9.96 -12.54
CA MET A 1 15.26 10.41 -11.66
C MET A 1 14.02 10.55 -12.53
N SER A 2 12.93 9.85 -12.20
CA SER A 2 11.66 10.02 -12.90
C SER A 2 10.54 10.25 -11.89
N GLN A 3 9.77 11.31 -12.12
CA GLN A 3 8.56 11.61 -11.38
C GLN A 3 7.40 11.59 -12.36
N ARG A 4 6.36 10.82 -12.03
CA ARG A 4 5.13 10.75 -12.79
C ARG A 4 4.00 11.31 -11.94
N ILE A 5 3.34 12.34 -12.45
CA ILE A 5 2.14 12.89 -11.81
C ILE A 5 0.93 12.33 -12.56
N ILE A 6 0.05 11.65 -11.82
CA ILE A 6 -1.22 11.13 -12.32
C ILE A 6 -2.32 12.00 -11.74
N HIS A 7 -2.93 12.82 -12.59
CA HIS A 7 -4.12 13.57 -12.23
C HIS A 7 -5.35 12.87 -12.82
N ARG A 8 -6.23 12.39 -11.94
CA ARG A 8 -7.51 11.81 -12.33
C ARG A 8 -8.63 12.76 -11.93
N THR A 9 -9.42 13.16 -12.92
CA THR A 9 -10.69 13.87 -12.69
C THR A 9 -11.86 12.89 -12.71
N TYR A 10 -12.92 13.21 -11.96
CA TYR A 10 -14.15 12.39 -11.83
C TYR A 10 -14.77 11.97 -13.18
N ALA A 11 -14.55 12.77 -14.22
CA ALA A 11 -15.14 12.60 -15.55
C ALA A 11 -14.47 11.51 -16.42
N ARG A 12 -13.34 10.92 -16.00
CA ARG A 12 -12.68 9.84 -16.75
C ARG A 12 -12.44 8.61 -15.89
N PRO A 13 -13.17 7.49 -16.12
CA PRO A 13 -12.86 6.22 -15.50
C PRO A 13 -11.58 5.69 -16.12
N HIS A 14 -10.44 5.90 -15.46
CA HIS A 14 -9.19 5.28 -15.88
C HIS A 14 -8.54 4.60 -14.68
N ARG A 15 -8.14 3.34 -14.91
CA ARG A 15 -7.43 2.50 -13.94
C ARG A 15 -5.95 2.87 -13.76
N LEU A 16 -5.50 4.07 -14.17
CA LEU A 16 -4.07 4.42 -14.15
C LEU A 16 -3.43 4.25 -12.77
N ILE A 17 -4.15 4.65 -11.72
CA ILE A 17 -3.63 4.56 -10.35
C ILE A 17 -3.55 3.09 -9.90
N ALA A 18 -4.60 2.30 -10.15
CA ALA A 18 -4.62 0.88 -9.84
C ALA A 18 -3.55 0.10 -10.61
N GLU A 19 -3.39 0.37 -11.91
CA GLU A 19 -2.37 -0.25 -12.77
C GLU A 19 -0.95 0.12 -12.34
N ALA A 20 -0.72 1.39 -11.98
CA ALA A 20 0.57 1.84 -11.51
C ALA A 20 0.93 1.23 -10.14
N LEU A 21 -0.03 1.21 -9.20
CA LEU A 21 0.13 0.54 -7.91
C LEU A 21 0.40 -0.96 -8.11
N GLN A 22 -0.38 -1.63 -8.95
CA GLN A 22 -0.16 -3.05 -9.26
C GLN A 22 1.25 -3.28 -9.80
N SER A 23 1.73 -2.43 -10.71
CA SER A 23 3.06 -2.57 -11.31
C SER A 23 4.19 -2.43 -10.29
N LEU A 24 4.10 -1.44 -9.40
CA LEU A 24 5.08 -1.21 -8.33
C LEU A 24 5.10 -2.39 -7.34
N ILE A 25 3.92 -2.81 -6.88
CA ILE A 25 3.75 -3.91 -5.93
C ILE A 25 4.20 -5.25 -6.52
N VAL A 26 3.91 -5.51 -7.80
CA VAL A 26 4.42 -6.70 -8.49
C VAL A 26 5.95 -6.66 -8.59
N GLY A 27 6.53 -5.49 -8.84
CA GLY A 27 7.98 -5.28 -8.79
C GLY A 27 8.57 -5.67 -7.43
N ASP A 28 8.01 -5.15 -6.34
CA ASP A 28 8.43 -5.49 -4.98
C ASP A 28 8.24 -6.98 -4.66
N LEU A 29 7.19 -7.62 -5.16
CA LEU A 29 7.00 -9.07 -4.95
C LEU A 29 8.02 -9.92 -5.72
N LEU A 30 8.48 -9.46 -6.88
CA LEU A 30 9.51 -10.13 -7.68
C LEU A 30 10.91 -9.92 -7.12
N ALA A 31 11.20 -8.73 -6.61
CA ALA A 31 12.46 -8.36 -5.99
C ALA A 31 12.20 -7.74 -4.61
N PRO A 32 11.94 -8.56 -3.58
CA PRO A 32 11.56 -8.07 -2.25
C PRO A 32 12.53 -7.03 -1.69
N GLY A 33 11.98 -5.85 -1.41
CA GLY A 33 12.63 -4.83 -0.61
C GLY A 33 12.65 -5.19 0.88
N GLN A 34 13.37 -4.37 1.66
CA GLN A 34 13.48 -4.47 3.10
C GLN A 34 12.20 -4.05 3.80
N ARG A 35 11.46 -3.07 3.25
CA ARG A 35 10.24 -2.54 3.87
C ARG A 35 9.19 -2.04 2.88
N LEU A 36 7.96 -2.02 3.36
CA LEU A 36 6.84 -1.26 2.80
C LEU A 36 6.19 -0.44 3.91
N ILE A 37 6.04 0.86 3.70
CA ILE A 37 5.35 1.77 4.62
C ILE A 37 4.04 2.22 3.97
N ILE A 38 2.93 2.05 4.69
CA ILE A 38 1.60 2.52 4.31
C ILE A 38 1.11 3.49 5.37
N VAL A 39 0.83 4.72 4.96
CA VAL A 39 0.17 5.71 5.80
C VAL A 39 -1.08 6.16 5.06
N SER A 40 -2.25 6.00 5.69
CA SER A 40 -3.51 6.46 5.11
C SER A 40 -4.58 6.60 6.19
N PRO A 41 -5.26 7.76 6.33
CA PRO A 41 -6.30 7.95 7.34
C PRO A 41 -7.44 6.94 7.23
N TRP A 42 -7.73 6.47 6.00
CA TRP A 42 -8.73 5.44 5.74
C TRP A 42 -8.13 4.33 4.88
N ILE A 43 -8.22 3.09 5.37
CA ILE A 43 -7.76 1.90 4.67
C ILE A 43 -8.82 0.80 4.69
N SER A 44 -8.93 0.08 3.58
CA SER A 44 -9.71 -1.16 3.50
C SER A 44 -8.97 -2.22 2.70
N ASP A 45 -9.48 -3.45 2.75
CA ASP A 45 -8.93 -4.58 2.00
C ASP A 45 -9.29 -4.48 0.50
N VAL A 46 -8.63 -3.54 -0.18
CA VAL A 46 -8.87 -3.19 -1.58
C VAL A 46 -8.31 -4.22 -2.56
N PRO A 47 -8.92 -4.39 -3.75
CA PRO A 47 -8.27 -5.01 -4.91
C PRO A 47 -6.93 -4.35 -5.20
N LEU A 48 -5.87 -5.13 -5.41
CA LEU A 48 -4.54 -4.59 -5.72
C LEU A 48 -3.90 -5.26 -6.94
N ILE A 49 -4.11 -6.56 -7.14
CA ILE A 49 -3.59 -7.29 -8.30
C ILE A 49 -4.72 -8.03 -9.00
N ASP A 50 -4.92 -7.78 -10.29
CA ASP A 50 -5.84 -8.54 -11.13
C ASP A 50 -5.16 -9.83 -11.63
N ASN A 51 -5.27 -10.91 -10.84
CA ASN A 51 -4.77 -12.24 -11.20
C ASN A 51 -5.86 -13.15 -11.79
N ARG A 52 -6.97 -12.62 -12.33
CA ARG A 52 -8.04 -13.46 -12.89
C ARG A 52 -7.58 -14.32 -14.08
N GLY A 53 -6.56 -13.88 -14.80
CA GLY A 53 -5.91 -14.66 -15.86
C GLY A 53 -4.85 -15.65 -15.37
N GLY A 54 -4.50 -15.66 -14.08
CA GLY A 54 -3.41 -16.49 -13.53
C GLY A 54 -1.99 -16.00 -13.83
N ASN A 55 -1.84 -14.84 -14.49
CA ASN A 55 -0.54 -14.30 -14.93
C ASN A 55 0.44 -13.98 -13.78
N PHE A 56 -0.07 -13.84 -12.55
CA PHE A 56 0.69 -13.52 -11.34
C PHE A 56 0.77 -14.70 -10.36
N SER A 57 0.27 -15.89 -10.70
CA SER A 57 0.35 -17.07 -9.82
C SER A 57 1.79 -17.55 -9.57
N ALA A 58 2.77 -17.10 -10.36
CA ALA A 58 4.19 -17.32 -10.09
C ALA A 58 4.72 -16.52 -8.88
N LEU A 59 4.06 -15.41 -8.50
CA LEU A 59 4.45 -14.60 -7.33
C LEU A 59 4.09 -15.30 -6.02
N ASN A 60 2.99 -16.05 -6.02
CA ASN A 60 2.58 -16.89 -4.92
C ASN A 60 1.69 -18.01 -5.46
N SER A 61 2.16 -19.25 -5.35
CA SER A 61 1.46 -20.43 -5.89
C SER A 61 0.11 -20.71 -5.23
N THR A 62 -0.16 -20.13 -4.05
CA THR A 62 -1.45 -20.23 -3.38
C THR A 62 -2.50 -19.29 -3.99
N TRP A 63 -2.10 -18.33 -4.82
CA TRP A 63 -3.02 -17.44 -5.51
C TRP A 63 -3.72 -18.17 -6.65
N GLY A 64 -5.02 -18.38 -6.48
CA GLY A 64 -5.90 -18.79 -7.57
C GLY A 64 -6.11 -17.70 -8.61
N SER A 65 -6.86 -18.03 -9.66
CA SER A 65 -7.26 -17.13 -10.75
C SER A 65 -8.34 -16.14 -10.28
N THR A 66 -7.95 -15.16 -9.47
CA THR A 66 -8.87 -14.19 -8.85
C THR A 66 -8.21 -12.81 -8.70
N ILE A 67 -8.97 -11.83 -8.23
CA ILE A 67 -8.42 -10.55 -7.79
C ILE A 67 -7.76 -10.76 -6.42
N ILE A 68 -6.47 -10.41 -6.32
CA ILE A 68 -5.71 -10.46 -5.07
C ILE A 68 -5.84 -9.11 -4.38
N ARG A 69 -6.21 -9.18 -3.10
CA ARG A 69 -6.44 -8.00 -2.28
C ARG A 69 -5.22 -7.59 -1.48
N LEU A 70 -5.22 -6.36 -0.99
CA LEU A 70 -4.16 -5.77 -0.20
C LEU A 70 -3.71 -6.68 0.94
N SER A 71 -4.63 -7.26 1.72
CA SER A 71 -4.26 -8.17 2.81
C SER A 71 -3.41 -9.36 2.33
N ALA A 72 -3.82 -10.04 1.26
CA ALA A 72 -3.10 -11.18 0.70
C ALA A 72 -1.72 -10.80 0.11
N VAL A 73 -1.61 -9.61 -0.48
CA VAL A 73 -0.33 -9.06 -0.92
C VAL A 73 0.60 -8.82 0.28
N LEU A 74 0.12 -8.14 1.32
CA LEU A 74 0.91 -7.87 2.52
C LEU A 74 1.32 -9.16 3.24
N ARG A 75 0.45 -10.17 3.27
CA ARG A 75 0.82 -11.53 3.74
C ARG A 75 2.00 -12.09 2.96
N THR A 76 1.96 -11.98 1.63
CA THR A 76 3.04 -12.48 0.76
C THR A 76 4.34 -11.72 1.00
N MET A 77 4.29 -10.40 1.16
CA MET A 77 5.45 -9.57 1.50
C MET A 77 6.06 -9.95 2.86
N LEU A 78 5.23 -10.16 3.88
CA LEU A 78 5.69 -10.63 5.20
C LEU A 78 6.38 -12.00 5.10
N HIS A 79 5.85 -12.94 4.32
CA HIS A 79 6.51 -14.23 4.07
C HIS A 79 7.85 -14.08 3.35
N ASN A 80 7.95 -13.11 2.43
CA ASN A 80 9.18 -12.76 1.72
C ASN A 80 10.18 -11.95 2.58
N GLN A 81 9.96 -11.85 3.89
CA GLN A 81 10.81 -11.13 4.85
C GLN A 81 10.82 -9.59 4.69
N THR A 82 9.86 -9.02 3.96
CA THR A 82 9.67 -7.57 3.89
C THR A 82 8.94 -7.08 5.14
N LYS A 83 9.51 -6.07 5.81
CA LYS A 83 8.88 -5.43 6.97
C LYS A 83 7.73 -4.52 6.52
N VAL A 84 6.57 -4.65 7.14
CA VAL A 84 5.39 -3.84 6.79
C VAL A 84 5.05 -2.92 7.95
N TYR A 85 4.97 -1.62 7.65
CA TYR A 85 4.59 -0.57 8.59
C TYR A 85 3.25 0.03 8.14
N ILE A 86 2.23 0.04 8.99
CA ILE A 86 0.89 0.58 8.66
C ILE A 86 0.40 1.56 9.71
N ALA A 87 0.25 2.83 9.33
CA ALA A 87 -0.36 3.86 10.17
C ALA A 87 -1.67 4.32 9.54
N THR A 88 -2.76 4.16 10.27
CA THR A 88 -4.10 4.48 9.78
C THR A 88 -4.98 5.11 10.84
N GLY A 89 -6.14 5.61 10.44
CA GLY A 89 -7.11 6.22 11.35
C GLY A 89 -7.85 5.21 12.24
N PRO A 90 -8.64 5.72 13.20
CA PRO A 90 -9.38 4.90 14.16
C PRO A 90 -10.72 4.38 13.62
N ASP A 91 -11.00 4.52 12.32
CA ASP A 91 -12.28 4.11 11.75
C ASP A 91 -12.48 2.58 11.82
N ARG A 92 -13.75 2.14 11.84
CA ARG A 92 -14.10 0.73 12.01
C ARG A 92 -13.48 -0.18 10.92
N SER A 93 -13.43 0.28 9.66
CA SER A 93 -12.86 -0.49 8.55
C SER A 93 -11.36 -0.66 8.73
N ALA A 94 -10.65 0.43 9.00
CA ALA A 94 -9.21 0.43 9.24
C ALA A 94 -8.83 -0.44 10.44
N VAL A 95 -9.55 -0.31 11.56
CA VAL A 95 -9.35 -1.14 12.76
C VAL A 95 -9.59 -2.63 12.46
N THR A 96 -10.64 -2.95 11.70
CA THR A 96 -10.94 -4.34 11.33
C THR A 96 -9.86 -4.93 10.43
N PHE A 97 -9.43 -4.18 9.41
CA PHE A 97 -8.35 -4.58 8.49
C PHE A 97 -7.04 -4.86 9.23
N VAL A 98 -6.58 -3.90 10.06
CA VAL A 98 -5.34 -4.05 10.84
C VAL A 98 -5.43 -5.23 11.80
N ARG A 99 -6.57 -5.40 12.49
CA ARG A 99 -6.79 -6.54 13.39
C ARG A 99 -6.67 -7.88 12.65
N GLN A 100 -7.37 -8.03 11.53
CA GLN A 100 -7.33 -9.26 10.73
C GLN A 100 -5.93 -9.57 10.20
N LEU A 101 -5.18 -8.54 9.78
CA LEU A 101 -3.80 -8.70 9.32
C LEU A 101 -2.87 -9.13 10.46
N LYS A 102 -2.97 -8.51 11.64
CA LYS A 102 -2.22 -8.89 12.84
C LYS A 102 -2.52 -10.31 13.29
N ASP A 103 -3.81 -10.67 13.34
CA ASP A 103 -4.23 -12.03 13.72
C ASP A 103 -3.68 -13.08 12.74
N SER A 104 -3.60 -12.75 11.46
CA SER A 104 -2.99 -13.64 10.45
C SER A 104 -1.49 -13.76 10.63
N ALA A 105 -0.78 -12.64 10.84
CA ALA A 105 0.67 -12.64 11.07
C ALA A 105 1.10 -13.43 12.29
N ARG A 106 0.29 -13.42 13.36
CA ARG A 106 0.55 -14.26 14.53
C ARG A 106 0.38 -15.74 14.24
N ARG A 107 -0.59 -16.12 13.39
CA ARG A 107 -0.87 -17.53 13.10
C ARG A 107 0.25 -18.22 12.33
N ASP A 108 0.98 -17.48 11.50
CA ASP A 108 2.06 -18.02 10.67
C ASP A 108 3.45 -17.46 11.04
N GLY A 109 3.56 -16.79 12.19
CA GLY A 109 4.82 -16.41 12.82
C GLY A 109 5.56 -15.24 12.15
N THR A 110 4.86 -14.40 11.37
CA THR A 110 5.44 -13.22 10.72
C THR A 110 5.10 -11.91 11.44
N ASP A 111 4.61 -11.97 12.68
CA ASP A 111 4.14 -10.79 13.42
C ASP A 111 5.28 -9.84 13.83
N ASN A 112 6.50 -10.35 13.97
CA ASN A 112 7.71 -9.55 14.18
C ASN A 112 8.08 -8.65 12.98
N LEU A 113 7.52 -8.91 11.79
CA LEU A 113 7.72 -8.11 10.58
C LEU A 113 6.59 -7.08 10.35
N LEU A 114 5.56 -7.05 11.21
CA LEU A 114 4.41 -6.16 11.04
C LEU A 114 4.29 -5.18 12.21
N THR A 115 4.50 -3.89 11.94
CA THR A 115 4.20 -2.81 12.89
C THR A 115 2.98 -2.04 12.38
N ALA A 116 1.92 -1.95 13.17
CA ALA A 116 0.71 -1.23 12.74
C ALA A 116 -0.02 -0.51 13.88
N HIS A 117 -0.46 0.73 13.60
CA HIS A 117 -1.19 1.61 14.53
C HIS A 117 -2.47 2.16 13.87
N ASN A 118 -3.54 2.27 14.67
CA ASN A 118 -4.84 2.83 14.27
C ASN A 118 -5.07 4.24 14.82
N ALA A 119 -4.00 4.98 15.08
CA ALA A 119 -4.04 6.35 15.56
C ALA A 119 -2.93 7.15 14.86
N LEU A 120 -3.32 8.13 14.04
CA LEU A 120 -2.40 9.10 13.47
C LEU A 120 -2.26 10.27 14.47
N PRO A 121 -1.04 10.70 14.85
CA PRO A 121 -0.81 11.72 15.87
C PRO A 121 -1.52 13.05 15.58
N ASN A 122 -1.71 13.38 14.29
CA ASN A 122 -2.51 14.51 13.87
C ASN A 122 -3.06 14.28 12.44
N PRO A 123 -4.38 14.09 12.27
CA PRO A 123 -4.99 13.90 10.95
C PRO A 123 -4.84 15.09 9.99
N ASN A 124 -4.55 16.29 10.53
CA ASN A 124 -4.49 17.55 9.80
C ASN A 124 -3.06 18.10 9.63
N ALA A 125 -2.03 17.53 10.27
CA ALA A 125 -0.66 18.10 10.23
C ALA A 125 0.17 17.68 9.02
N LEU A 126 -0.30 16.74 8.20
CA LEU A 126 0.57 16.06 7.24
C LEU A 126 -0.20 15.83 5.94
N ASP A 127 -0.06 16.77 5.01
CA ASP A 127 -0.58 16.66 3.63
C ASP A 127 -0.06 15.39 2.90
N HIS A 128 1.01 14.77 3.41
CA HIS A 128 1.63 13.55 2.89
C HIS A 128 1.21 12.25 3.60
N GLN A 129 0.26 12.28 4.55
CA GLN A 129 -0.22 11.09 5.28
C GLN A 129 -0.98 10.06 4.44
N LYS A 130 -1.07 10.25 3.11
CA LYS A 130 -1.61 9.28 2.17
C LYS A 130 -0.50 8.88 1.24
N ALA A 131 0.30 7.93 1.73
CA ALA A 131 1.50 7.48 1.06
C ALA A 131 1.66 5.96 1.17
N ILE A 132 2.21 5.39 0.10
CA ILE A 132 2.74 4.04 0.06
C ILE A 132 4.20 4.19 -0.38
N VAL A 133 5.12 3.68 0.42
CA VAL A 133 6.56 3.87 0.23
C VAL A 133 7.25 2.51 0.26
N GLY A 134 7.87 2.14 -0.86
CA GLY A 134 8.84 1.05 -0.93
C GLY A 134 10.25 1.55 -0.64
N ASP A 135 11.27 0.76 -0.94
CA ASP A 135 12.66 1.17 -0.68
C ASP A 135 13.17 2.23 -1.66
N ASP A 136 12.73 2.18 -2.92
CA ASP A 136 13.21 3.01 -4.02
C ASP A 136 12.09 3.73 -4.77
N TRP A 137 10.84 3.63 -4.29
CA TRP A 137 9.68 4.29 -4.88
C TRP A 137 8.72 4.82 -3.82
N ILE A 138 7.95 5.84 -4.21
CA ILE A 138 6.86 6.38 -3.42
C ILE A 138 5.64 6.67 -4.30
N VAL A 139 4.47 6.39 -3.76
CA VAL A 139 3.16 6.84 -4.25
C VAL A 139 2.52 7.67 -3.15
N HIS A 140 2.27 8.95 -3.41
CA HIS A 140 1.64 9.84 -2.43
C HIS A 140 0.69 10.85 -3.08
N GLY A 141 -0.26 11.39 -2.31
CA GLY A 141 -1.20 12.38 -2.83
C GLY A 141 -2.52 12.45 -2.05
N SER A 142 -3.62 12.76 -2.74
CA SER A 142 -4.95 12.87 -2.10
C SER A 142 -5.63 11.51 -1.86
N MET A 143 -5.12 10.44 -2.46
CA MET A 143 -5.77 9.13 -2.54
C MET A 143 -5.68 8.34 -1.22
N ASN A 144 -6.84 7.95 -0.68
CA ASN A 144 -6.93 6.96 0.38
C ASN A 144 -6.85 5.53 -0.17
N LEU A 145 -6.33 4.58 0.61
CA LEU A 145 -6.33 3.14 0.27
C LEU A 145 -7.70 2.51 0.52
N THR A 146 -8.72 3.03 -0.17
CA THR A 146 -10.10 2.52 -0.14
C THR A 146 -10.57 2.26 -1.56
N TYR A 147 -11.60 1.43 -1.73
CA TYR A 147 -12.16 1.16 -3.07
C TYR A 147 -12.54 2.46 -3.80
N ARG A 148 -13.15 3.42 -3.09
CA ARG A 148 -13.52 4.72 -3.67
C ARG A 148 -12.28 5.54 -4.05
N GLY A 149 -11.25 5.56 -3.20
CA GLY A 149 -10.00 6.28 -3.48
C GLY A 149 -9.29 5.76 -4.72
N ILE A 150 -9.20 4.42 -4.89
CA ILE A 150 -8.50 3.82 -6.03
C ILE A 150 -9.35 3.85 -7.31
N GLU A 151 -10.65 3.55 -7.22
CA GLU A 151 -11.48 3.27 -8.40
C GLU A 151 -12.44 4.40 -8.80
N LEU A 152 -12.86 5.29 -7.88
CA LEU A 152 -14.01 6.18 -8.12
C LEU A 152 -13.71 7.67 -7.99
N ASN A 153 -12.85 8.08 -7.06
CA ASN A 153 -12.60 9.48 -6.78
C ASN A 153 -11.70 10.13 -7.84
N GLY A 154 -11.87 11.44 -8.02
CA GLY A 154 -10.87 12.26 -8.69
C GLY A 154 -9.71 12.49 -7.72
N GLU A 155 -8.58 11.86 -7.98
CA GLU A 155 -7.40 11.89 -7.11
C GLU A 155 -6.20 12.46 -7.88
N LEU A 156 -5.37 13.21 -7.17
CA LEU A 156 -4.04 13.58 -7.64
C LEU A 156 -3.03 12.71 -6.90
N VAL A 157 -2.32 11.88 -7.65
CA VAL A 157 -1.30 10.96 -7.14
C VAL A 157 0.02 11.23 -7.84
N THR A 158 1.07 11.42 -7.05
CA THR A 158 2.45 11.50 -7.51
C THR A 158 3.13 10.17 -7.26
N ILE A 159 3.81 9.68 -8.28
CA ILE A 159 4.69 8.51 -8.21
C ILE A 159 6.11 8.99 -8.50
N SER A 160 7.05 8.64 -7.62
CA SER A 160 8.45 9.04 -7.78
C SER A 160 9.37 7.88 -7.45
N ASN A 161 10.48 7.79 -8.19
CA ASN A 161 11.64 6.96 -7.86
C ASN A 161 12.90 7.81 -7.64
N ASP A 162 12.71 9.09 -7.30
CA ASP A 162 13.80 9.96 -6.90
C ASP A 162 14.28 9.58 -5.48
N LEU A 163 15.40 8.88 -5.39
CA LEU A 163 15.89 8.29 -4.14
C LEU A 163 16.07 9.30 -2.99
N PRO A 164 16.61 10.52 -3.20
CA PRO A 164 16.62 11.55 -2.15
C PRO A 164 15.23 11.88 -1.62
N HIS A 165 14.23 12.00 -2.50
CA HIS A 165 12.85 12.24 -2.10
C HIS A 165 12.25 11.06 -1.34
N VAL A 166 12.44 9.82 -1.85
CA VAL A 166 11.97 8.60 -1.17
C VAL A 166 12.58 8.47 0.23
N ALA A 167 13.88 8.74 0.37
CA ALA A 167 14.56 8.68 1.66
C ALA A 167 14.04 9.74 2.66
N ALA A 168 13.81 10.97 2.18
CA ALA A 168 13.27 12.05 3.00
C ALA A 168 11.87 11.69 3.54
N VAL A 169 10.96 11.25 2.68
CA VAL A 169 9.61 10.87 3.09
C VAL A 169 9.62 9.63 3.97
N THR A 170 10.47 8.63 3.67
CA THR A 170 10.63 7.46 4.56
C THR A 170 11.01 7.90 5.97
N THR A 171 12.00 8.79 6.11
CA THR A 171 12.47 9.28 7.42
C THR A 171 11.37 10.00 8.19
N GLU A 172 10.53 10.77 7.49
CA GLU A 172 9.36 11.41 8.08
C GLU A 172 8.34 10.37 8.56
N LEU A 173 7.94 9.44 7.70
CA LEU A 173 6.86 8.48 8.00
C LEU A 173 7.27 7.41 9.01
N ILE A 174 8.54 7.00 9.03
CA ILE A 174 9.00 5.99 9.99
C ILE A 174 8.94 6.49 11.43
N SER A 175 9.01 7.80 11.65
CA SER A 175 8.87 8.41 12.99
C SER A 175 7.48 8.21 13.62
N LEU A 176 6.50 7.72 12.83
CA LEU A 176 5.17 7.35 13.30
C LEU A 176 5.12 5.97 14.00
N PHE A 177 6.24 5.22 14.00
CA PHE A 177 6.35 3.84 14.48
C PHE A 177 7.50 3.68 15.47
#